data_AF-A0A0G0CGN2-F1
#
_entry.id   AF-A0A0G0CGN2-F1
#
_cell.length_a   1.000
_cell.length_b   1.000
_cell.length_c   1.000
_cell.angle_alpha   90.00
_cell.angle_beta   90.00
_cell.angle_gamma   90.00
#
_symmetry.space_group_name_H-M   'P 1'
#
loop_
_entity.id
_entity.type
_entity.pdbx_description
1 polymer ?
#
loop_
_entity_poly.entity_id
_entity_poly.type
_entity_poly.pdbx_seq_one_letter_code
_entity_poly.pdbx_strand_id
1 'polypeptide(L)'
;MNNKYIIKATGEREEFNSQKLLSSLMRAQASREIAEKIVAQIESELKEGDTTREIYHHAFKLLEDEERPAAVRYSLRRAIMELGPTGFPFENFIAEIFRTKGFETTTDFIAQGECAEHEIDITAWNKDKLIMIEAKFHNEYG
;
A
#
# COMPACT_ATOMS: atom_id res chain seq x y z
N MET A 1 9.21 -4.59 -31.98
CA MET A 1 8.88 -3.98 -30.67
C MET A 1 10.15 -4.04 -29.87
N ASN A 2 10.70 -2.89 -29.46
CA ASN A 2 11.89 -2.88 -28.61
C ASN A 2 11.45 -3.14 -27.18
N ASN A 3 11.88 -4.26 -26.61
CA ASN A 3 11.70 -4.57 -25.21
C ASN A 3 12.49 -3.52 -24.42
N LYS A 4 11.77 -2.64 -23.69
CA LYS A 4 12.38 -1.64 -22.80
C LYS A 4 12.53 -2.28 -21.43
N TYR A 5 13.70 -2.15 -20.83
CA TYR A 5 13.91 -2.61 -19.46
C TYR A 5 13.74 -1.47 -18.48
N ILE A 6 13.17 -1.80 -17.33
CA ILE A 6 12.89 -0.90 -16.20
C ILE A 6 13.66 -1.37 -14.97
N ILE A 7 13.85 -0.45 -14.01
CA ILE A 7 14.54 -0.73 -12.76
C ILE A 7 13.52 -0.79 -11.61
N LYS A 8 13.44 -1.94 -10.94
CA LYS A 8 12.59 -2.12 -9.75
C LYS A 8 13.13 -1.35 -8.55
N ALA A 9 12.32 -1.20 -7.51
CA ALA A 9 12.77 -0.57 -6.27
C ALA A 9 13.97 -1.30 -5.63
N THR A 10 14.10 -2.61 -5.86
CA THR A 10 15.27 -3.43 -5.47
C THR A 10 16.54 -3.17 -6.27
N GLY A 11 16.47 -2.42 -7.38
CA GLY A 11 17.56 -2.29 -8.35
C GLY A 11 17.61 -3.40 -9.40
N GLU A 12 16.73 -4.41 -9.31
CA GLU A 12 16.60 -5.46 -10.33
C GLU A 12 16.11 -4.89 -11.67
N ARG A 13 16.73 -5.33 -12.77
CA ARG A 13 16.34 -4.95 -14.14
C ARG A 13 15.36 -5.98 -14.69
N GLU A 14 14.18 -5.51 -15.09
CA GLU A 14 13.12 -6.36 -15.66
C GLU A 14 12.61 -5.74 -16.98
N GLU A 15 12.13 -6.56 -17.90
CA GLU A 15 11.38 -6.08 -19.06
C GLU A 15 10.05 -5.44 -18.62
N PHE A 16 9.71 -4.28 -19.18
CA PHE A 16 8.42 -3.64 -18.91
C PHE A 16 7.26 -4.52 -19.37
N ASN A 17 6.34 -4.79 -18.46
CA ASN A 17 5.13 -5.55 -18.74
C ASN A 17 3.89 -4.67 -18.50
N SER A 18 3.25 -4.25 -19.60
CA SER A 18 2.06 -3.40 -19.58
C SER A 18 0.89 -4.02 -18.81
N GLN A 19 0.77 -5.35 -18.77
CA GLN A 19 -0.27 -6.05 -18.00
C GLN A 19 -0.11 -5.87 -16.49
N LYS A 20 1.15 -5.75 -15.99
CA LYS A 20 1.38 -5.44 -14.57
C LYS A 20 0.84 -4.06 -14.21
N LEU A 21 1.07 -3.07 -15.07
CA LEU A 21 0.58 -1.71 -14.86
C LEU A 21 -0.96 -1.66 -14.95
N LEU A 22 -1.55 -2.26 -15.98
CA LEU A 22 -2.99 -2.36 -16.15
C LEU A 22 -3.66 -3.00 -14.92
N SER A 23 -3.15 -4.15 -14.47
CA SER A 23 -3.65 -4.83 -13.28
C SER A 23 -3.52 -3.97 -12.01
N SER A 24 -2.45 -3.16 -11.92
CA SER A 24 -2.26 -2.25 -10.79
C SER A 24 -3.33 -1.16 -10.74
N LEU A 25 -3.63 -0.53 -11.88
CA LEU A 25 -4.67 0.49 -12.01
C LEU A 25 -6.07 -0.09 -11.76
N MET A 26 -6.37 -1.27 -12.32
CA MET A 26 -7.65 -1.96 -12.13
C MET A 26 -7.90 -2.36 -10.66
N ARG A 27 -6.86 -2.76 -9.92
CA ARG A 27 -6.98 -3.02 -8.47
C ARG A 27 -7.33 -1.78 -7.66
N ALA A 28 -6.96 -0.59 -8.15
CA ALA A 28 -7.40 0.68 -7.59
C ALA A 28 -8.81 1.09 -8.07
N GLN A 29 -9.51 0.19 -8.75
CA GLN A 29 -10.87 0.37 -9.27
C GLN A 29 -10.98 1.41 -10.39
N ALA A 30 -9.89 1.71 -11.09
CA ALA A 30 -9.95 2.48 -12.32
C ALA A 30 -10.85 1.77 -13.36
N SER A 31 -11.61 2.53 -14.13
CA SER A 31 -12.33 1.99 -15.28
C SER A 31 -11.34 1.41 -16.31
N ARG A 32 -11.75 0.33 -16.98
CA ARG A 32 -10.88 -0.37 -17.92
C ARG A 32 -10.40 0.52 -19.07
N GLU A 33 -11.28 1.36 -19.59
CA GLU A 33 -10.98 2.31 -20.66
C GLU A 33 -9.89 3.32 -20.25
N ILE A 34 -10.02 3.94 -19.07
CA ILE A 34 -9.03 4.87 -18.54
C ILE A 34 -7.71 4.15 -18.25
N ALA A 35 -7.77 2.94 -17.67
CA ALA A 35 -6.56 2.17 -17.37
C ALA A 35 -5.79 1.78 -18.64
N GLU A 36 -6.48 1.33 -19.70
CA GLU A 36 -5.87 1.02 -21.00
C GLU A 36 -5.28 2.27 -21.67
N LYS A 37 -5.97 3.42 -21.58
CA LYS A 37 -5.47 4.73 -22.06
C LYS A 37 -4.17 5.13 -21.37
N ILE A 38 -4.13 5.07 -20.03
CA ILE A 38 -2.95 5.42 -19.23
C ILE A 38 -1.77 4.48 -19.54
N VAL A 39 -2.04 3.18 -19.67
CA VAL A 39 -1.00 2.19 -20.03
C VAL A 39 -0.41 2.49 -21.40
N ALA A 40 -1.25 2.75 -22.41
CA ALA A 40 -0.79 3.08 -23.76
C ALA A 40 0.05 4.36 -23.78
N GLN A 41 -0.37 5.38 -23.03
CA GLN A 41 0.40 6.62 -22.91
C GLN A 41 1.77 6.37 -22.27
N ILE A 42 1.81 5.68 -21.14
CA ILE A 42 3.08 5.35 -20.45
C ILE A 42 4.00 4.54 -21.35
N GLU A 43 3.49 3.53 -22.05
CA GLU A 43 4.29 2.67 -22.93
C GLU A 43 4.93 3.47 -24.08
N SER A 44 4.20 4.46 -24.61
CA SER A 44 4.70 5.36 -25.66
C SER A 44 5.82 6.29 -25.16
N GLU A 45 5.74 6.74 -23.91
CA GLU A 45 6.69 7.68 -23.29
C GLU A 45 7.85 6.99 -22.56
N LEU A 46 7.73 5.68 -22.30
CA LEU A 46 8.68 4.87 -21.55
C LEU A 46 10.10 4.97 -22.10
N LYS A 47 11.10 5.07 -21.24
CA LYS A 47 12.52 5.09 -21.63
C LYS A 47 13.24 3.90 -21.03
N GLU A 48 14.32 3.50 -21.69
CA GLU A 48 15.21 2.47 -21.19
C GLU A 48 15.81 2.91 -19.85
N GLY A 49 15.67 2.08 -18.83
CA GLY A 49 16.16 2.36 -17.48
C GLY A 49 15.20 3.15 -16.59
N ASP A 50 13.99 3.49 -17.05
CA ASP A 50 12.97 4.11 -16.19
C ASP A 50 12.71 3.24 -14.96
N THR A 51 12.58 3.88 -13.80
CA THR A 51 12.30 3.16 -12.56
C THR A 51 10.81 2.86 -12.41
N THR A 52 10.49 1.76 -11.74
CA THR A 52 9.11 1.47 -11.30
C THR A 52 8.48 2.62 -10.50
N ARG A 53 9.31 3.39 -9.78
CA ARG A 53 8.89 4.60 -9.06
C ARG A 53 8.45 5.70 -10.02
N GLU A 54 9.22 5.99 -11.06
CA GLU A 54 8.87 7.01 -12.06
C GLU A 54 7.60 6.62 -12.82
N ILE A 55 7.50 5.36 -13.23
CA ILE A 55 6.29 4.81 -13.88
C ILE A 55 5.07 4.98 -12.98
N TYR A 56 5.18 4.63 -11.69
CA TYR A 56 4.10 4.84 -10.73
C TYR A 56 3.69 6.31 -10.63
N HIS A 57 4.63 7.24 -10.49
CA HIS A 57 4.29 8.67 -10.32
C HIS A 57 3.63 9.23 -11.57
N HIS A 58 4.07 8.79 -12.75
CA HIS A 58 3.44 9.19 -13.99
C HIS A 58 2.01 8.63 -14.10
N ALA A 59 1.82 7.34 -13.84
CA ALA A 59 0.50 6.71 -13.84
C ALA A 59 -0.46 7.36 -12.85
N PHE A 60 0.03 7.67 -11.65
CA PHE A 60 -0.75 8.33 -10.61
C PHE A 60 -1.23 9.72 -11.05
N LYS A 61 -0.37 10.54 -11.67
CA LYS A 61 -0.76 11.87 -12.17
C LYS A 61 -1.85 11.78 -13.24
N LEU A 62 -1.65 10.91 -14.23
CA LEU A 62 -2.65 10.70 -15.28
C LEU A 62 -3.98 10.19 -14.69
N LEU A 63 -3.91 9.28 -13.71
CA LEU A 63 -5.10 8.77 -13.04
C LEU A 63 -5.79 9.84 -12.18
N GLU A 64 -5.05 10.76 -11.58
CA GLU A 64 -5.61 11.87 -10.77
C GLU A 64 -6.43 12.84 -11.64
N ASP A 65 -5.95 13.09 -12.87
CA ASP A 65 -6.62 13.96 -13.84
C ASP A 65 -7.87 13.30 -14.45
N GLU A 66 -7.82 11.99 -14.73
CA GLU A 66 -8.89 11.26 -15.42
C GLU A 66 -9.93 10.65 -14.47
N GLU A 67 -9.49 10.09 -13.33
CA GLU A 67 -10.36 9.35 -12.40
C GLU A 67 -9.89 9.48 -10.94
N ARG A 68 -10.03 10.69 -10.39
CA ARG A 68 -9.59 11.04 -9.01
C ARG A 68 -9.96 10.02 -7.93
N PRO A 69 -11.17 9.42 -7.86
CA PRO A 69 -11.48 8.38 -6.87
C PRO A 69 -10.56 7.16 -6.95
N ALA A 70 -10.20 6.72 -8.15
CA ALA A 70 -9.25 5.62 -8.36
C ALA A 70 -7.83 6.05 -8.00
N ALA A 71 -7.43 7.29 -8.30
CA ALA A 71 -6.13 7.82 -7.90
C ALA A 71 -5.93 7.79 -6.39
N VAL A 72 -6.94 8.19 -5.62
CA VAL A 72 -6.92 8.11 -4.15
C VAL A 72 -6.68 6.67 -3.69
N ARG A 73 -7.38 5.69 -4.28
CA ARG A 73 -7.19 4.26 -3.96
C ARG A 73 -5.80 3.76 -4.36
N TYR A 74 -5.28 4.23 -5.50
CA TYR A 74 -3.98 3.86 -6.03
C TYR A 74 -2.84 4.32 -5.11
N SER A 75 -2.98 5.48 -4.47
CA SER A 75 -1.97 6.01 -3.55
C SER A 75 -2.01 5.44 -2.13
N LEU A 76 -3.12 4.79 -1.71
CA LEU A 76 -3.29 4.27 -0.35
C LEU A 76 -2.12 3.39 0.11
N ARG A 77 -1.64 2.47 -0.74
CA ARG A 77 -0.52 1.59 -0.37
C ARG A 77 0.74 2.39 -0.02
N ARG A 78 1.01 3.47 -0.75
CA ARG A 78 2.18 4.33 -0.50
C ARG A 78 1.96 5.19 0.74
N ALA A 79 0.77 5.75 0.92
CA ALA A 79 0.42 6.52 2.10
C ALA A 79 0.58 5.70 3.40
N ILE A 80 0.19 4.41 3.38
CA ILE A 80 0.42 3.51 4.51
C ILE A 80 1.92 3.32 4.78
N MET A 81 2.76 3.18 3.74
CA MET A 81 4.21 3.06 3.88
C MET A 81 4.88 4.33 4.45
N GLU A 82 4.27 5.49 4.23
CA GLU A 82 4.72 6.79 4.74
C GLU A 82 4.49 6.98 6.25
N LEU A 83 3.81 6.03 6.92
CA LEU A 83 3.71 5.97 8.38
C LEU A 83 5.07 5.76 9.08
N GLY A 84 6.11 5.44 8.32
CA GLY A 84 7.49 5.43 8.80
C GLY A 84 7.91 4.11 9.45
N PRO A 85 9.22 3.89 9.64
CA PRO A 85 9.78 2.57 9.92
C PRO A 85 9.53 2.04 11.34
N THR A 86 9.01 2.87 12.25
CA THR A 86 8.95 2.53 13.68
C THR A 86 7.82 1.57 14.05
N GLY A 87 6.85 1.33 13.15
CA GLY A 87 5.69 0.46 13.44
C GLY A 87 4.61 1.12 14.29
N PHE A 88 4.98 1.90 15.30
CA PHE A 88 4.04 2.56 16.21
C PHE A 88 2.92 3.39 15.52
N PRO A 89 3.19 4.20 14.48
CA PRO A 89 2.11 4.89 13.78
C PRO A 89 1.16 3.95 13.02
N PHE A 90 1.66 2.80 12.55
CA PHE A 90 0.85 1.76 11.93
C PHE A 90 -0.04 1.06 12.97
N GLU A 91 0.48 0.75 14.16
CA GLU A 91 -0.32 0.19 15.25
C GLU A 91 -1.47 1.11 15.65
N ASN A 92 -1.19 2.41 15.82
CA ASN A 92 -2.21 3.41 16.09
C ASN A 92 -3.27 3.49 14.98
N PHE A 93 -2.86 3.41 13.72
CA PHE A 93 -3.78 3.38 12.59
C PHE A 93 -4.70 2.15 12.63
N ILE A 94 -4.17 0.96 12.93
CA ILE A 94 -4.97 -0.26 13.07
C ILE A 94 -5.92 -0.15 14.27
N ALA A 95 -5.45 0.36 15.42
CA ALA A 95 -6.30 0.61 16.59
C ALA A 95 -7.49 1.51 16.23
N GLU A 96 -7.25 2.59 15.48
CA GLU A 96 -8.33 3.49 15.03
C GLU A 96 -9.33 2.79 14.09
N ILE A 97 -8.88 1.86 13.24
CA ILE A 97 -9.81 1.02 12.44
C ILE A 97 -10.72 0.19 13.35
N PHE A 98 -10.24 -0.33 14.47
CA PHE A 98 -11.08 -1.05 15.42
C PHE A 98 -12.03 -0.11 16.17
N ARG A 99 -11.57 1.09 16.55
CA ARG A 99 -12.44 2.11 17.17
C ARG A 99 -13.62 2.49 16.28
N THR A 100 -13.36 2.73 14.99
CA THR A 100 -14.43 3.04 14.02
C THR A 100 -15.42 1.88 13.84
N LYS A 101 -15.04 0.65 14.21
CA LYS A 101 -15.90 -0.55 14.22
C LYS A 101 -16.60 -0.79 15.57
N GLY A 102 -16.49 0.14 16.51
CA GLY A 102 -17.18 0.07 17.81
C GLY A 102 -16.44 -0.73 18.88
N PHE A 103 -15.11 -0.85 18.77
CA PHE A 103 -14.27 -1.39 19.83
C PHE A 103 -13.63 -0.26 20.64
N GLU A 104 -13.39 -0.51 21.92
CA GLU A 104 -12.37 0.21 22.67
C GLU A 104 -11.00 -0.42 22.35
N THR A 105 -9.93 0.37 22.38
CA THR A 105 -8.60 -0.11 22.01
C THR A 105 -7.50 0.54 22.86
N THR A 106 -6.46 -0.22 23.17
CA THR A 106 -5.18 0.27 23.66
C THR A 106 -4.04 -0.29 22.81
N THR A 107 -2.94 0.44 22.69
CA THR A 107 -1.67 -0.05 22.16
C THR A 107 -0.70 -0.37 23.30
N ASP A 108 0.38 -1.09 22.98
CA ASP A 108 1.53 -1.33 23.88
C ASP A 108 1.11 -1.92 25.25
N PHE A 109 0.11 -2.81 25.25
CA PHE A 109 -0.46 -3.35 26.48
C PHE A 109 0.39 -4.48 27.03
N ILE A 110 0.87 -4.33 28.27
CA ILE A 110 1.56 -5.39 28.99
C ILE A 110 0.53 -6.27 29.72
N ALA A 111 0.36 -7.49 29.23
CA ALA A 111 -0.44 -8.52 29.87
C ALA A 111 0.43 -9.40 30.78
N GLN A 112 -0.04 -9.64 32.01
CA GLN A 112 0.58 -10.61 32.90
C GLN A 112 0.22 -12.03 32.46
N GLY A 113 1.16 -12.74 31.86
CA GLY A 113 1.05 -14.18 31.62
C GLY A 113 1.41 -14.99 32.85
N GLU A 114 1.14 -16.30 32.79
CA GLU A 114 1.48 -17.24 33.87
C GLU A 114 3.01 -17.33 34.09
N CYS A 115 3.78 -17.28 33.01
CA CYS A 115 5.24 -17.47 33.05
C CYS A 115 6.03 -16.17 32.82
N ALA A 116 5.47 -15.20 32.10
CA ALA A 116 6.14 -13.96 31.71
C ALA A 116 5.13 -12.85 31.42
N GLU A 117 5.60 -11.61 31.42
CA GLU A 117 4.87 -10.48 30.86
C GLU A 117 4.90 -10.56 29.32
N HIS A 118 3.77 -10.24 28.69
CA HIS A 118 3.62 -10.21 27.25
C HIS A 118 3.21 -8.81 26.81
N GLU A 119 4.02 -8.19 25.97
CA GLU A 119 3.63 -6.97 25.27
C GLU A 119 2.75 -7.33 24.07
N ILE A 120 1.63 -6.62 23.92
CA ILE A 120 0.66 -6.81 22.85
C ILE A 120 0.51 -5.49 22.13
N ASP A 121 0.90 -5.46 20.85
CA ASP A 121 0.90 -4.25 20.02
C ASP A 121 -0.44 -3.52 20.09
N ILE A 122 -1.55 -4.25 19.90
CA ILE A 122 -2.90 -3.68 20.00
C ILE A 122 -3.84 -4.67 20.70
N THR A 123 -4.56 -4.17 21.69
CA THR A 123 -5.68 -4.87 22.33
C THR A 123 -6.97 -4.12 22.04
N ALA A 124 -7.95 -4.81 21.45
CA ALA A 124 -9.26 -4.26 21.12
C ALA A 124 -10.38 -5.08 21.79
N TRP A 125 -11.33 -4.42 22.44
CA TRP A 125 -12.44 -5.10 23.11
C TRP A 125 -13.77 -4.39 22.95
N ASN A 126 -14.85 -5.16 23.07
CA ASN A 126 -16.20 -4.66 23.23
C ASN A 126 -16.98 -5.66 24.12
N LYS A 127 -18.30 -5.48 24.22
CA LYS A 127 -19.17 -6.35 25.03
C LYS A 127 -19.12 -7.84 24.65
N ASP A 128 -18.77 -8.16 23.40
CA ASP A 128 -18.88 -9.51 22.84
C ASP A 128 -17.52 -10.20 22.73
N LYS A 129 -16.43 -9.44 22.53
CA LYS A 129 -15.12 -9.97 22.15
C LYS A 129 -13.97 -9.15 22.74
N LEU A 130 -12.90 -9.86 23.07
CA LEU A 130 -11.55 -9.35 23.27
C LEU A 130 -10.68 -9.87 22.13
N ILE A 131 -9.89 -8.99 21.51
CA ILE A 131 -9.02 -9.28 20.38
C ILE A 131 -7.62 -8.74 20.72
N MET A 132 -6.61 -9.59 20.65
CA MET A 132 -5.20 -9.24 20.80
C MET A 132 -4.55 -9.36 19.44
N ILE A 133 -3.80 -8.34 19.02
CA ILE A 133 -3.32 -8.18 17.66
C ILE A 133 -1.81 -7.94 17.70
N GLU A 134 -1.09 -8.73 16.92
CA GLU A 134 0.30 -8.50 16.55
C GLU A 134 0.34 -7.81 15.18
N ALA A 135 0.84 -6.58 15.11
CA ALA A 135 0.84 -5.73 13.93
C ALA A 135 2.24 -5.68 13.28
N LYS A 136 2.50 -6.60 12.34
CA LYS A 136 3.78 -6.60 11.59
C LYS A 136 3.77 -5.61 10.43
N PHE A 137 4.60 -4.56 10.53
CA PHE A 137 4.73 -3.53 9.51
C PHE A 137 6.05 -3.62 8.74
N HIS A 138 5.97 -3.92 7.44
CA HIS A 138 7.11 -3.89 6.51
C HIS A 138 6.96 -2.69 5.58
N ASN A 139 7.82 -1.69 5.70
CA ASN A 139 7.70 -0.41 5.00
C ASN A 139 8.64 -0.26 3.78
N GLU A 140 9.26 -1.35 3.34
CA GLU A 140 10.15 -1.35 2.17
C GLU A 140 9.39 -1.71 0.88
N TYR A 141 9.81 -1.06 -0.22
CA TYR A 141 9.35 -1.39 -1.57
C TYR A 141 10.23 -2.53 -2.10
N GLY A 142 9.66 -3.72 -2.27
CA GLY A 142 10.35 -4.90 -2.80
C GLY A 142 10.56 -4.89 -4.32
#